data_AF-A0A839IYY0-F1
#
_entry.id   AF-A0A839IYY0-F1
#
_cell.length_a   1.000
_cell.length_b   1.000
_cell.length_c   1.000
_cell.angle_alpha   90.00
_cell.angle_beta   90.00
_cell.angle_gamma   90.00
#
_symmetry.space_group_name_H-M   'P 1'
#
loop_
_entity.id
_entity.type
_entity.pdbx_description
1 polymer ?
#
loop_
_entity_poly.entity_id
_entity_poly.type
_entity_poly.pdbx_seq_one_letter_code
_entity_poly.pdbx_strand_id
1 'polypeptide(L)' 'MVSGARREKAAAEIGLSARTFRRWMDDSGEVQYDRRPEAIRPKPATALSPEERQAIIRVCNEAPYASL' A
#
# COMPACT_ATOMS: atom_id res chain seq x y z
N MET A 1 -31.09 -18.24 -3.47
CA MET A 1 -30.06 -18.58 -4.47
C MET A 1 -28.73 -18.05 -3.97
N VAL A 2 -27.85 -18.91 -3.46
CA VAL A 2 -26.47 -18.50 -3.12
C VAL A 2 -25.59 -18.89 -4.30
N SER A 3 -25.58 -18.04 -5.32
CA SER A 3 -24.77 -18.16 -6.53
C SER A 3 -23.34 -17.67 -6.27
N GLY A 4 -22.66 -18.30 -5.30
CA GLY A 4 -21.27 -18.02 -4.97
C GLY A 4 -20.35 -19.14 -5.49
N ALA A 5 -19.35 -18.79 -6.29
CA ALA A 5 -18.27 -19.72 -6.58
C ALA A 5 -17.51 -20.04 -5.29
N ARG A 6 -17.04 -21.29 -5.14
CA ARG A 6 -16.16 -21.64 -4.01
C ARG A 6 -14.94 -20.72 -4.05
N ARG A 7 -14.53 -20.22 -2.88
CA ARG A 7 -13.48 -19.21 -2.70
C ARG A 7 -12.22 -19.45 -3.54
N GLU A 8 -11.79 -20.70 -3.64
CA GLU A 8 -10.61 -21.11 -4.42
C GLU A 8 -10.80 -20.89 -5.93
N LYS A 9 -12.00 -21.18 -6.45
CA LYS A 9 -12.34 -20.94 -7.86
C LYS A 9 -12.41 -19.44 -8.17
N ALA A 10 -13.01 -18.66 -7.28
CA ALA A 10 -13.05 -17.21 -7.41
C ALA A 10 -11.64 -16.60 -7.38
N ALA A 11 -10.77 -17.06 -6.46
CA ALA A 11 -9.39 -16.61 -6.35
C ALA A 11 -8.57 -16.93 -7.61
N ALA A 12 -8.74 -18.13 -8.18
CA ALA A 12 -8.08 -18.53 -9.42
C ALA A 12 -8.48 -17.65 -10.61
N GLU A 13 -9.77 -17.31 -10.74
CA GLU A 13 -10.29 -16.48 -11.83
C GLU A 13 -9.69 -15.06 -11.82
N ILE A 14 -9.54 -14.47 -10.63
CA ILE A 14 -9.01 -13.11 -10.47
C ILE A 14 -7.48 -13.07 -10.35
N GLY A 15 -6.80 -14.21 -10.51
CA GLY A 15 -5.34 -14.31 -10.43
C GLY A 15 -4.76 -14.05 -9.03
N LEU A 16 -5.55 -14.25 -7.97
CA LEU A 16 -5.10 -14.10 -6.59
C LEU A 16 -4.93 -15.46 -5.91
N SER A 17 -4.01 -15.53 -4.94
CA SER A 17 -3.93 -16.72 -4.09
C SER A 17 -5.19 -16.82 -3.19
N ALA A 18 -5.65 -18.03 -2.91
CA ALA A 18 -6.75 -18.27 -1.96
C ALA A 18 -6.45 -17.69 -0.57
N ARG A 19 -5.16 -17.58 -0.18
CA ARG A 19 -4.71 -16.94 1.06
C ARG A 19 -4.91 -15.43 1.03
N THR A 20 -4.61 -14.77 -0.10
CA THR A 20 -4.83 -13.32 -0.27
C THR A 20 -6.32 -13.00 -0.21
N PHE A 21 -7.12 -13.76 -0.96
CA PHE A 21 -8.57 -13.58 -0.97
C PHE A 21 -9.20 -13.86 0.41
N ARG A 22 -8.70 -14.88 1.14
CA ARG A 22 -9.07 -15.11 2.55
C ARG A 22 -8.73 -13.93 3.45
N ARG A 23 -7.55 -13.34 3.32
CA ARG A 23 -7.09 -12.22 4.17
C ARG A 23 -7.93 -10.96 3.98
N TRP A 24 -8.49 -10.78 2.79
CA TRP A 24 -9.38 -9.66 2.49
C TRP A 24 -10.79 -9.84 3.05
N MET A 25 -11.16 -11.06 3.48
CA MET A 25 -12.45 -11.30 4.12
C MET A 25 -12.29 -11.41 5.64
N ASP A 26 -13.28 -10.97 6.39
CA ASP A 26 -13.36 -11.20 7.83
C ASP A 26 -13.84 -12.63 8.15
N ASP A 27 -13.94 -12.97 9.44
CA ASP A 27 -14.38 -14.29 9.90
C ASP A 27 -15.85 -14.60 9.53
N SER A 28 -16.63 -13.57 9.20
CA SER A 28 -18.02 -13.67 8.73
C SER A 28 -18.11 -13.87 7.20
N GLY A 29 -16.99 -13.70 6.48
CA GLY A 29 -16.91 -13.81 5.03
C GLY A 29 -17.19 -12.51 4.28
N GLU A 30 -17.26 -11.37 4.98
CA GLU A 30 -17.46 -10.04 4.39
C GLU A 30 -16.12 -9.41 4.01
N VAL A 31 -16.12 -8.56 2.99
CA VAL A 31 -14.90 -7.88 2.54
C VAL A 31 -14.49 -6.83 3.57
N GLN A 32 -13.27 -6.95 4.09
CA GLN A 32 -12.66 -5.95 4.95
C GLN A 32 -12.34 -4.69 4.15
N TYR A 33 -12.67 -3.53 4.70
CA TYR A 33 -12.32 -2.25 4.11
C TYR A 33 -10.79 -2.02 4.09
N ASP A 34 -10.32 -1.10 3.27
CA ASP A 34 -8.89 -0.80 3.14
C ASP A 34 -8.33 -0.20 4.44
N ARG A 35 -7.43 -0.95 5.10
CA ARG A 35 -6.77 -0.52 6.35
C ARG A 35 -5.47 0.28 6.11
N ARG A 36 -5.04 0.50 4.86
CA ARG A 36 -3.85 1.30 4.55
C ARG A 36 -3.89 2.74 5.11
N PRO A 37 -5.05 3.42 5.19
CA PRO A 37 -5.15 4.73 5.83
C PRO A 37 -4.92 4.69 7.35
N GLU A 38 -5.30 3.58 8.00
CA GLU A 38 -5.20 3.39 9.46
C GLU A 38 -3.86 2.80 9.90
N ALA A 39 -3.02 2.37 8.95
CA ALA A 39 -1.74 1.76 9.26
C ALA A 39 -0.80 2.78 9.95
N ILE A 40 -0.33 2.43 11.16
CA ILE A 40 0.67 3.20 11.88
C ILE A 40 1.98 3.15 11.09
N ARG A 41 2.48 4.32 10.69
CA ARG A 41 3.76 4.46 9.97
C ARG A 41 4.76 5.18 10.88
N PRO A 42 5.50 4.45 11.73
CA PRO A 42 6.53 5.07 12.55
C PRO A 42 7.60 5.69 11.65
N LYS A 43 8.17 6.82 12.06
CA LYS A 43 9.30 7.43 11.36
C LYS A 43 10.49 6.45 11.44
N PRO A 44 11.06 6.01 10.31
CA PRO A 44 12.22 5.13 10.36
C PRO A 44 13.43 5.88 10.95
N ALA A 45 14.34 5.15 11.60
CA ALA A 45 15.53 5.74 12.21
C ALA A 45 16.44 6.47 11.20
N THR A 46 16.39 6.07 9.94
CA THR A 46 17.15 6.65 8.82
C THR A 46 16.38 7.71 8.05
N ALA A 47 15.23 8.17 8.56
CA ALA A 47 14.49 9.24 7.91
C ALA A 47 15.27 10.56 7.99
N LEU A 48 15.34 11.24 6.85
CA LEU A 48 15.98 12.54 6.74
C LEU A 48 15.46 13.52 7.80
N SER A 49 16.37 14.33 8.33
CA SER A 49 16.05 15.50 9.11
C SER A 49 15.34 16.54 8.22
N PRO A 50 14.55 17.45 8.82
CA PRO A 50 13.97 18.57 8.08
C PRO A 50 15.04 19.40 7.34
N GLU A 51 16.20 19.59 7.95
CA GLU A 51 17.33 20.35 7.40
C GLU A 51 17.95 19.64 6.21
N GLU A 52 18.21 18.33 6.32
CA GLU A 52 18.73 17.51 5.22
C GLU A 52 17.77 17.52 4.03
N ARG A 53 16.47 17.38 4.29
CA ARG A 53 15.43 17.46 3.26
C ARG A 53 15.44 18.82 2.56
N GLN A 54 15.58 19.91 3.32
CA GLN A 54 15.63 21.25 2.74
C GLN A 54 16.91 21.48 1.93
N ALA A 55 18.04 20.93 2.37
CA ALA A 55 19.29 20.99 1.63
C ALA A 55 19.17 20.30 0.26
N ILE A 56 18.56 19.11 0.21
CA ILE A 56 18.29 18.40 -1.05
C ILE A 56 17.43 19.25 -1.98
N ILE A 57 16.30 19.78 -1.48
CA ILE A 57 15.40 20.62 -2.28
C ILE A 57 16.13 21.85 -2.82
N ARG A 58 16.99 22.48 -2.00
CA ARG A 58 17.77 23.63 -2.42
C ARG A 58 18.71 23.27 -3.58
N VAL A 59 19.50 22.21 -3.43
CA VAL A 59 20.45 21.76 -4.45
C VAL A 59 19.74 21.41 -5.76
N CYS A 60 18.64 20.65 -5.70
CA CYS A 60 17.87 20.32 -6.89
C CYS A 60 17.31 21.54 -7.63
N ASN A 61 17.06 22.65 -6.93
CA ASN A 61 16.55 23.89 -7.51
C ASN A 61 17.65 24.91 -7.88
N GLU A 62 18.93 24.56 -7.77
CA GLU A 62 20.01 25.44 -8.23
C GLU A 62 20.00 25.57 -9.75
N ALA A 63 20.37 26.74 -10.27
CA ALA A 63 20.35 27.06 -11.70
C ALA A 63 21.02 26.01 -12.60
N PRO A 64 22.14 25.34 -12.21
CA PRO A 64 22.75 24.28 -13.02
C PRO A 64 21.87 23.02 -13.19
N TYR A 65 20.91 22.79 -12.28
CA TYR A 65 20.06 21.59 -12.28
C TYR A 65 18.60 21.90 -12.61
N ALA A 66 18.22 23.17 -12.70
CA ALA A 66 16.83 23.62 -12.87
C ALA A 66 16.19 23.21 -14.22
N SER A 67 16.97 22.74 -15.20
CA SER A 67 16.49 22.33 -16.53
C SER A 67 16.72 20.85 -16.85
N LEU A 68 17.00 20.01 -15.85
CA LEU A 68 17.18 18.55 -16.02
C LEU A 68 15.85 17.79 -16.07
#